data_AF-A0A7C0WMS8-F1
#
_entry.id   AF-A0A7C0WMS8-F1
#
_cell.length_a   1.000
_cell.length_b   1.000
_cell.length_c   1.000
_cell.angle_alpha   90.00
_cell.angle_beta   90.00
_cell.angle_gamma   90.00
#
_symmetry.space_group_name_H-M   'P 1'
#
loop_
_entity.id
_entity.type
_entity.pdbx_description
1 polymer ?
#
loop_
_entity_poly.entity_id
_entity_poly.type
_entity_poly.pdbx_seq_one_letter_code
_entity_poly.pdbx_strand_id
1 'polypeptide(L)'
;MYTSLLPPKADLIPAPHLTTLQLPLPWETFGFPSQWLGRSVHLVTGDPAWDWSDVAPAFGIPATEDTDTTLEEPTHVQGWAVDHIVLLVPALDEAVAVFAEIGLDPRLRMQVRDRPAAFFRAGPLVEVVESPVRNPAIYGVTLVCDEPLEGVALRWRSMGLNISTVHSAIQPGRRIFTVHDTEAGLAVLSPDRAL
;
A
#
# COMPACT_ATOMS: atom_id res chain seq x y z
N MET A 1 5.84 20.42 -10.17
CA MET A 1 6.85 21.17 -9.42
C MET A 1 7.13 20.41 -8.14
N TYR A 2 8.23 19.65 -8.10
CA TYR A 2 8.66 18.95 -6.89
C TYR A 2 9.46 19.94 -6.05
N THR A 3 8.87 20.44 -4.97
CA THR A 3 9.58 21.28 -4.01
C THR A 3 10.14 20.36 -2.95
N SER A 4 11.47 20.25 -2.86
CA SER A 4 12.14 19.62 -1.71
C SER A 4 11.77 20.44 -0.48
N LEU A 5 10.84 19.91 0.30
CA LEU A 5 10.46 20.43 1.60
C LEU A 5 10.88 19.38 2.62
N LEU A 6 11.47 19.85 3.72
CA LEU A 6 11.83 19.05 4.89
C LEU A 6 10.72 18.05 5.22
N PRO A 7 11.06 16.79 5.59
CA PRO A 7 10.07 15.79 5.91
C PRO A 7 9.13 16.33 6.99
N PRO A 8 7.80 16.12 6.88
CA PRO A 8 6.88 16.44 7.96
C PRO A 8 7.41 15.81 9.26
N LYS A 9 7.21 16.49 10.41
CA LYS A 9 7.53 15.96 11.75
C LYS A 9 7.19 14.48 11.76
N ALA A 10 8.20 13.62 11.94
CA ALA A 10 8.02 12.18 11.95
C ALA A 10 6.81 11.88 12.85
N ASP A 11 5.72 11.45 12.24
CA ASP A 11 4.64 10.84 12.98
C ASP A 11 5.32 9.78 13.85
N LEU A 12 5.07 9.79 15.17
CA LEU A 12 5.58 8.74 16.05
C LEU A 12 4.79 7.46 15.71
N ILE A 13 5.14 6.84 14.59
CA ILE A 13 4.59 5.57 14.15
C ILE A 13 5.25 4.52 15.04
N PRO A 14 4.48 3.80 15.86
CA PRO A 14 5.04 2.76 16.71
C PRO A 14 5.73 1.69 15.85
N ALA A 15 6.84 1.15 16.34
CA ALA A 15 7.48 -0.01 15.74
C ALA A 15 6.79 -1.31 16.20
N PRO A 16 6.81 -2.38 15.39
CA PRO A 16 7.32 -2.40 14.01
C PRO A 16 6.30 -1.80 13.02
N HIS A 17 6.82 -1.16 11.96
CA HIS A 17 6.00 -0.62 10.87
C HIS A 17 6.68 -0.75 9.52
N LEU A 18 5.88 -0.76 8.45
CA LEU A 18 6.33 -0.80 7.07
C LEU A 18 7.03 0.51 6.70
N THR A 19 8.24 0.43 6.17
CA THR A 19 9.06 1.59 5.75
C THR A 19 9.24 1.67 4.24
N THR A 20 9.29 0.53 3.57
CA THR A 20 9.46 0.45 2.11
C THR A 20 8.48 -0.56 1.53
N LEU A 21 7.93 -0.25 0.36
CA LEU A 21 7.12 -1.16 -0.44
C LEU A 21 7.58 -1.08 -1.89
N GLN A 22 8.11 -2.20 -2.39
CA GLN A 22 8.46 -2.37 -3.79
C GLN A 22 7.37 -3.19 -4.49
N LEU A 23 6.91 -2.70 -5.63
CA LEU A 23 5.90 -3.37 -6.46
C LEU A 23 6.23 -3.20 -7.94
N PRO A 24 5.76 -4.11 -8.82
CA PRO A 24 5.94 -4.00 -10.27
C PRO A 24 4.96 -2.96 -10.87
N LEU A 25 4.91 -1.79 -10.24
CA LEU A 25 4.10 -0.64 -10.62
C LEU A 25 5.05 0.45 -11.11
N PRO A 26 5.11 0.73 -12.42
CA PRO A 26 5.96 1.80 -12.94
C PRO A 26 5.37 3.15 -12.52
N TRP A 27 5.83 3.69 -11.38
CA TRP A 27 5.23 4.86 -10.72
C TRP A 27 5.11 6.09 -11.64
N GLU A 28 6.06 6.23 -12.56
CA GLU A 28 6.10 7.28 -13.58
C GLU A 28 4.91 7.26 -14.55
N THR A 29 4.37 6.07 -14.84
CA THR A 29 3.14 5.89 -15.65
C THR A 29 1.93 6.57 -15.01
N PHE A 30 1.95 6.76 -13.69
CA PHE A 30 0.89 7.42 -12.92
C PHE A 30 1.19 8.89 -12.62
N GLY A 31 2.34 9.40 -13.10
CA GLY A 31 2.80 10.76 -12.87
C GLY A 31 3.57 10.97 -11.56
N PHE A 32 3.98 9.90 -10.88
CA PHE A 32 4.87 9.95 -9.72
C PHE A 32 6.34 9.83 -10.15
N PRO A 33 7.30 10.19 -9.28
CA PRO A 33 8.68 9.76 -9.44
C PRO A 33 8.80 8.23 -9.39
N SER A 34 9.86 7.65 -9.98
CA SER A 34 10.16 6.20 -9.93
C SER A 34 10.33 5.67 -8.49
N GLN A 35 10.74 6.55 -7.58
CA GLN A 35 10.89 6.33 -6.15
C GLN A 35 10.35 7.53 -5.38
N TRP A 36 9.35 7.30 -4.54
CA TRP A 36 8.66 8.40 -3.86
C TRP A 36 8.17 8.04 -2.46
N LEU A 37 8.04 9.07 -1.62
CA LEU A 37 7.61 8.91 -0.24
C LEU A 37 6.12 9.22 -0.13
N GLY A 38 5.32 8.16 0.09
CA GLY A 38 3.90 8.26 0.44
C GLY A 38 3.74 8.36 1.95
N ARG A 39 3.89 9.58 2.50
CA ARG A 39 3.99 9.86 3.93
C ARG A 39 5.21 9.21 4.59
N SER A 40 5.09 7.98 5.08
CA SER A 40 6.15 7.26 5.81
C SER A 40 6.64 6.00 5.08
N VAL A 41 6.05 5.69 3.91
CA VAL A 41 6.39 4.51 3.13
C VAL A 41 7.08 4.93 1.85
N HIS A 42 8.30 4.48 1.65
CA HIS A 42 9.03 4.61 0.40
C HIS A 42 8.46 3.62 -0.63
N LEU A 43 7.86 4.13 -1.69
CA LEU A 43 7.30 3.36 -2.79
C LEU A 43 8.30 3.28 -3.94
N VAL A 44 8.61 2.05 -4.34
CA VAL A 44 9.68 1.73 -5.29
C VAL A 44 9.13 0.83 -6.39
N THR A 45 9.61 1.00 -7.61
CA THR A 45 9.28 0.11 -8.73
C THR A 45 10.25 -1.07 -8.73
N GLY A 46 9.75 -2.31 -8.77
CA GLY A 46 10.56 -3.52 -8.84
C GLY A 46 9.79 -4.80 -8.48
N ASP A 47 10.47 -5.93 -8.35
CA ASP A 47 9.81 -7.16 -7.88
C ASP A 47 9.27 -6.99 -6.45
N PRO A 48 8.14 -7.62 -6.07
CA PRO A 48 7.54 -7.44 -4.76
C PRO A 48 8.51 -7.67 -3.60
N ALA A 49 8.75 -6.62 -2.82
CA ALA A 49 9.60 -6.64 -1.63
C ALA A 49 9.10 -5.60 -0.62
N TRP A 50 9.50 -5.73 0.63
CA TRP A 50 9.14 -4.77 1.67
C TRP A 50 10.23 -4.63 2.73
N ASP A 51 10.30 -3.48 3.38
CA ASP A 51 11.17 -3.28 4.54
C ASP A 51 10.36 -2.78 5.73
N TRP A 52 10.89 -3.03 6.91
CA TRP A 52 10.26 -2.70 8.19
C TRP A 52 11.27 -2.01 9.12
N SER A 53 10.77 -1.16 10.02
CA SER A 53 11.60 -0.32 10.89
C SER A 53 12.39 -1.05 11.98
N ASP A 54 12.04 -2.31 12.28
CA ASP A 54 12.71 -3.12 13.29
C ASP A 54 12.83 -4.57 12.82
N VAL A 55 11.73 -5.33 12.94
CA VAL A 55 11.64 -6.71 12.46
C VAL A 55 10.49 -6.84 11.47
N ALA A 56 10.78 -7.43 10.31
CA ALA A 56 9.76 -7.79 9.34
C ALA A 56 9.05 -9.08 9.76
N PRO A 57 7.74 -9.21 9.52
CA PRO A 57 7.04 -10.47 9.74
C PRO A 57 7.55 -11.55 8.76
N ALA A 58 7.77 -12.76 9.26
CA ALA A 58 8.44 -13.86 8.55
C ALA A 58 7.59 -14.55 7.46
N PHE A 59 7.06 -13.77 6.52
CA PHE A 59 6.23 -14.26 5.41
C PHE A 59 7.03 -14.79 4.21
N GLY A 60 8.36 -14.68 4.23
CA GLY A 60 9.21 -15.03 3.09
C GLY A 60 9.09 -14.05 1.92
N ILE A 61 8.61 -12.84 2.18
CA ILE A 61 8.68 -11.72 1.24
C ILE A 61 10.10 -11.13 1.32
N PRO A 62 10.81 -10.93 0.18
CA PRO A 62 12.15 -10.36 0.17
C PRO A 62 12.22 -8.97 0.82
N ALA A 63 13.37 -8.66 1.42
CA ALA A 63 13.75 -7.29 1.71
C ALA A 63 14.20 -6.60 0.42
N THR A 64 14.15 -5.26 0.35
CA THR A 64 14.57 -4.57 -0.87
C THR A 64 16.07 -4.72 -1.14
N GLU A 65 16.89 -4.88 -0.08
CA GLU A 65 18.33 -5.16 -0.18
C GLU A 65 18.66 -6.50 -0.86
N ASP A 66 17.70 -7.45 -0.85
CA ASP A 66 17.84 -8.74 -1.53
C ASP A 66 17.46 -8.67 -3.02
N THR A 67 17.14 -7.48 -3.54
CA THR A 67 16.74 -7.26 -4.93
C THR A 67 17.78 -6.45 -5.70
N ASP A 68 17.70 -6.46 -7.03
CA ASP A 68 18.58 -5.66 -7.90
C ASP A 68 18.18 -4.16 -7.95
N THR A 69 17.29 -3.72 -7.05
CA THR A 69 16.79 -2.34 -7.03
C THR A 69 17.64 -1.46 -6.10
N THR A 70 18.20 -0.38 -6.64
CA THR A 70 18.92 0.61 -5.82
C THR A 70 17.95 1.61 -5.20
N LEU A 71 17.92 1.68 -3.86
CA LEU A 71 17.17 2.71 -3.16
C LEU A 71 17.86 4.08 -3.25
N GLU A 72 17.10 5.08 -3.65
CA GLU A 72 17.52 6.48 -3.70
C GLU A 72 16.80 7.29 -2.62
N GLU A 73 17.22 8.54 -2.40
CA GLU A 73 16.47 9.45 -1.52
C GLU A 73 15.09 9.73 -2.16
N PRO A 74 13.97 9.32 -1.53
CA PRO A 74 12.68 9.42 -2.18
C PRO A 74 12.21 10.85 -2.32
N THR A 75 11.59 11.15 -3.45
CA THR A 75 10.89 12.43 -3.60
C THR A 75 9.58 12.40 -2.83
N HIS A 76 9.35 13.37 -1.94
CA HIS A 76 8.10 13.48 -1.21
C HIS A 76 6.98 14.02 -2.12
N VAL A 77 5.89 13.26 -2.26
CA VAL A 77 4.72 13.63 -3.07
C VAL A 77 3.62 14.12 -2.14
N GLN A 78 3.38 15.44 -2.15
CA GLN A 78 2.39 16.08 -1.28
C GLN A 78 0.96 15.59 -1.59
N GLY A 79 0.17 15.35 -0.54
CA GLY A 79 -1.24 14.97 -0.65
C GLY A 79 -1.48 13.53 -1.11
N TRP A 80 -0.45 12.68 -1.13
CA TRP A 80 -0.52 11.26 -1.47
C TRP A 80 0.14 10.41 -0.38
N ALA A 81 -0.49 9.29 -0.02
CA ALA A 81 0.06 8.35 0.96
C ALA A 81 -0.43 6.92 0.70
N VAL A 82 0.22 5.95 1.33
CA VAL A 82 -0.29 4.57 1.38
C VAL A 82 -1.42 4.51 2.41
N ASP A 83 -2.62 4.10 1.99
CA ASP A 83 -3.73 3.79 2.89
C ASP A 83 -3.55 2.39 3.46
N HIS A 84 -3.44 1.42 2.56
CA HIS A 84 -3.22 0.04 2.91
C HIS A 84 -2.47 -0.75 1.83
N ILE A 85 -1.83 -1.83 2.26
CA ILE A 85 -1.31 -2.89 1.39
C ILE A 85 -2.15 -4.15 1.56
N VAL A 86 -2.26 -4.96 0.52
CA VAL A 86 -2.96 -6.25 0.57
C VAL A 86 -1.95 -7.37 0.50
N LEU A 87 -1.91 -8.20 1.54
CA LEU A 87 -1.12 -9.43 1.63
C LEU A 87 -2.06 -10.63 1.46
N LEU A 88 -1.79 -11.47 0.47
CA LEU A 88 -2.48 -12.75 0.32
C LEU A 88 -1.72 -13.83 1.07
N VAL A 89 -2.45 -14.68 1.78
CA VAL A 89 -1.88 -15.79 2.56
C VAL A 89 -2.67 -17.08 2.33
N PRO A 90 -2.03 -18.26 2.43
CA PRO A 90 -2.73 -19.53 2.29
C PRO A 90 -3.68 -19.84 3.47
N ALA A 91 -3.33 -19.36 4.67
CA ALA A 91 -4.10 -19.57 5.90
C ALA A 91 -4.03 -18.31 6.78
N LEU A 92 -5.19 -17.73 7.11
CA LEU A 92 -5.23 -16.47 7.85
C LEU A 92 -4.70 -16.60 9.28
N ASP A 93 -5.07 -17.67 9.98
CA ASP A 93 -4.69 -17.83 11.38
C ASP A 93 -3.18 -18.03 11.57
N GLU A 94 -2.51 -18.71 10.63
CA GLU A 94 -1.04 -18.81 10.59
C GLU A 94 -0.41 -17.42 10.37
N ALA A 95 -0.97 -16.63 9.46
CA ALA A 95 -0.48 -15.28 9.22
C ALA A 95 -0.64 -14.36 10.44
N VAL A 96 -1.74 -14.49 11.17
CA VAL A 96 -1.92 -13.76 12.44
C VAL A 96 -0.86 -14.17 13.45
N ALA A 97 -0.52 -15.46 13.56
CA ALA A 97 0.55 -15.91 14.46
C ALA A 97 1.91 -15.29 14.10
N VAL A 98 2.25 -15.22 12.81
CA VAL A 98 3.48 -14.57 12.31
C VAL A 98 3.52 -13.07 12.67
N PHE A 99 2.39 -12.36 12.57
CA PHE A 99 2.33 -10.96 13.01
C PHE A 99 2.45 -10.81 14.54
N ALA A 100 1.88 -11.75 15.31
CA ALA A 100 1.97 -11.73 16.76
C ALA A 100 3.41 -11.91 17.27
N GLU A 101 4.25 -12.66 16.55
CA GLU A 101 5.68 -12.83 16.86
C GLU A 101 6.45 -11.50 16.85
N ILE A 102 5.98 -10.52 16.06
CA ILE A 102 6.55 -9.16 16.01
C ILE A 102 5.72 -8.14 16.80
N GLY A 103 4.80 -8.59 17.65
CA GLY A 103 4.01 -7.73 18.53
C GLY A 103 2.85 -7.00 17.84
N LEU A 104 2.39 -7.47 16.67
CA LEU A 104 1.25 -6.90 15.96
C LEU A 104 0.00 -7.79 16.08
N ASP A 105 -1.05 -7.24 16.69
CA ASP A 105 -2.38 -7.87 16.76
C ASP A 105 -3.34 -7.29 15.71
N PRO A 106 -4.26 -8.11 15.16
CA PRO A 106 -5.26 -7.62 14.24
C PRO A 106 -6.23 -6.66 14.95
N ARG A 107 -6.48 -5.50 14.34
CA ARG A 107 -7.47 -4.52 14.80
C ARG A 107 -8.90 -4.93 14.46
N LEU A 108 -9.06 -5.71 13.38
CA LEU A 108 -10.33 -6.17 12.87
C LEU A 108 -10.12 -7.50 12.15
N ARG A 109 -11.09 -8.41 12.31
CA ARG A 109 -11.25 -9.60 11.47
C ARG A 109 -12.64 -9.57 10.84
N MET A 110 -12.74 -9.89 9.55
CA MET A 110 -14.02 -9.95 8.84
C MET A 110 -13.92 -10.80 7.57
N GLN A 111 -15.00 -10.84 6.79
CA GLN A 111 -15.01 -11.41 5.44
C GLN A 111 -14.86 -10.29 4.40
N VAL A 112 -13.88 -10.40 3.52
CA VAL A 112 -13.71 -9.52 2.36
C VAL A 112 -13.92 -10.35 1.11
N ARG A 113 -15.00 -10.05 0.37
CA ARG A 113 -15.40 -10.83 -0.83
C ARG A 113 -15.45 -12.34 -0.53
N ASP A 114 -16.14 -12.70 0.56
CA ASP A 114 -16.32 -14.07 1.04
C ASP A 114 -15.02 -14.82 1.41
N ARG A 115 -13.95 -14.07 1.70
CA ARG A 115 -12.68 -14.61 2.19
C ARG A 115 -12.35 -14.07 3.58
N PRO A 116 -11.86 -14.92 4.50
CA PRO A 116 -11.34 -14.46 5.78
C PRO A 116 -10.26 -13.40 5.58
N ALA A 117 -10.37 -12.30 6.33
CA ALA A 117 -9.39 -11.24 6.33
C ALA A 117 -9.14 -10.69 7.74
N ALA A 118 -7.91 -10.21 7.97
CA ALA A 118 -7.50 -9.51 9.17
C ALA A 118 -6.74 -8.22 8.82
N PHE A 119 -6.90 -7.20 9.65
CA PHE A 119 -6.37 -5.86 9.39
C PHE A 119 -5.42 -5.44 10.51
N PHE A 120 -4.18 -5.10 10.16
CA PHE A 120 -3.12 -4.72 11.11
C PHE A 120 -2.72 -3.26 10.91
N ARG A 121 -2.34 -2.57 12.00
CA ARG A 121 -1.77 -1.22 11.92
C ARG A 121 -0.26 -1.29 12.04
N ALA A 122 0.44 -0.97 10.97
CA ALA A 122 1.89 -1.07 10.88
C ALA A 122 2.45 0.16 10.13
N GLY A 123 2.07 1.36 10.57
CA GLY A 123 2.13 2.57 9.75
C GLY A 123 0.87 2.65 8.88
N PRO A 124 0.94 2.33 7.57
CA PRO A 124 -0.27 2.00 6.81
C PRO A 124 -1.00 0.79 7.41
N LEU A 125 -2.22 0.56 6.95
CA LEU A 125 -2.95 -0.66 7.25
C LEU A 125 -2.38 -1.82 6.41
N VAL A 126 -2.22 -3.00 7.00
CA VAL A 126 -1.95 -4.24 6.26
C VAL A 126 -3.23 -5.06 6.27
N GLU A 127 -3.85 -5.21 5.11
CA GLU A 127 -4.99 -6.09 4.89
C GLU A 127 -4.48 -7.47 4.50
N VAL A 128 -4.66 -8.45 5.38
CA VAL A 128 -4.25 -9.83 5.16
C VAL A 128 -5.48 -10.62 4.77
N VAL A 129 -5.47 -11.22 3.58
CA VAL A 129 -6.62 -11.95 3.03
C VAL A 129 -6.24 -13.38 2.73
N GLU A 130 -7.02 -14.32 3.24
CA GLU A 130 -6.87 -15.73 2.88
C GLU A 130 -7.22 -15.94 1.39
N SER A 131 -6.33 -16.62 0.67
CA SER A 131 -6.44 -16.83 -0.76
C SER A 131 -5.73 -18.12 -1.15
N PRO A 132 -6.11 -18.81 -2.24
CA PRO A 132 -5.45 -20.05 -2.67
C PRO A 132 -4.09 -19.78 -3.33
N VAL A 133 -3.23 -19.01 -2.66
CA VAL A 133 -1.82 -18.78 -3.03
C VAL A 133 -0.96 -19.87 -2.40
N ARG A 134 0.12 -20.27 -3.07
CA ARG A 134 1.04 -21.29 -2.52
C ARG A 134 1.87 -20.76 -1.36
N ASN A 135 2.31 -19.50 -1.47
CA ASN A 135 3.11 -18.79 -0.49
C ASN A 135 2.47 -17.41 -0.26
N PRO A 136 2.74 -16.75 0.87
CA PRO A 136 2.38 -15.36 1.06
C PRO A 136 2.88 -14.47 -0.09
N ALA A 137 2.06 -13.51 -0.52
CA ALA A 137 2.40 -12.61 -1.62
C ALA A 137 1.74 -11.25 -1.44
N ILE A 138 2.49 -10.17 -1.70
CA ILE A 138 1.92 -8.83 -1.77
C ILE A 138 1.09 -8.76 -3.06
N TYR A 139 -0.22 -8.55 -2.92
CA TYR A 139 -1.13 -8.44 -4.07
C TYR A 139 -1.16 -7.04 -4.66
N GLY A 140 -1.09 -6.02 -3.80
CA GLY A 140 -1.22 -4.64 -4.26
C GLY A 140 -1.29 -3.63 -3.14
N VAL A 141 -1.52 -2.40 -3.54
CA VAL A 141 -1.55 -1.23 -2.68
C VAL A 141 -2.73 -0.32 -3.04
N THR A 142 -3.31 0.27 -2.01
CA THR A 142 -4.26 1.36 -2.16
C THR A 142 -3.62 2.65 -1.67
N LEU A 143 -3.60 3.64 -2.54
CA LEU A 143 -3.16 4.99 -2.22
C LEU A 143 -4.35 5.83 -1.75
N VAL A 144 -4.12 6.72 -0.80
CA VAL A 144 -5.04 7.80 -0.47
C VAL A 144 -4.53 9.11 -1.05
N CYS A 145 -5.43 9.91 -1.60
CA CYS A 145 -5.12 11.21 -2.19
C CYS A 145 -6.06 12.29 -1.68
N ASP A 146 -5.53 13.48 -1.36
CA ASP A 146 -6.31 14.64 -0.93
C ASP A 146 -7.08 15.34 -2.07
N GLU A 147 -6.68 15.10 -3.33
CA GLU A 147 -7.37 15.61 -4.51
C GLU A 147 -8.73 14.91 -4.72
N PRO A 148 -9.72 15.59 -5.33
CA PRO A 148 -10.95 14.93 -5.77
C PRO A 148 -10.67 13.77 -6.74
N LEU A 149 -11.17 12.57 -6.43
CA LEU A 149 -10.87 11.35 -7.20
C LEU A 149 -11.30 11.45 -8.66
N GLU A 150 -12.37 12.18 -8.97
CA GLU A 150 -12.83 12.40 -10.34
C GLU A 150 -11.77 13.11 -11.19
N GLY A 151 -11.03 14.05 -10.60
CA GLY A 151 -9.94 14.77 -11.27
C GLY A 151 -8.74 13.86 -11.53
N VAL A 152 -8.34 13.07 -10.54
CA VAL A 152 -7.28 12.06 -10.68
C VAL A 152 -7.65 11.03 -11.75
N ALA A 153 -8.86 10.48 -11.67
CA ALA A 153 -9.36 9.49 -12.60
C ALA A 153 -9.42 10.04 -14.03
N LEU A 154 -9.89 11.28 -14.23
CA LEU A 154 -9.89 11.92 -15.54
C LEU A 154 -8.46 12.10 -16.08
N ARG A 155 -7.53 12.58 -15.25
CA ARG A 155 -6.11 12.76 -15.61
C ARG A 155 -5.49 11.44 -16.04
N TRP A 156 -5.67 10.37 -15.26
CA TRP A 156 -5.11 9.05 -15.56
C TRP A 156 -5.73 8.40 -16.81
N ARG A 157 -7.05 8.55 -17.03
CA ARG A 157 -7.66 8.15 -18.31
C ARG A 157 -7.08 8.90 -19.50
N SER A 158 -6.81 10.20 -19.34
CA SER A 158 -6.20 11.01 -20.42
C SER A 158 -4.75 10.59 -20.73
N MET A 159 -4.07 9.94 -19.79
CA MET A 159 -2.77 9.31 -19.98
C MET A 159 -2.85 7.90 -20.59
N GLY A 160 -4.07 7.40 -20.86
CA GLY A 160 -4.30 6.07 -21.46
C GLY A 160 -4.47 4.94 -20.45
N LEU A 161 -4.58 5.23 -19.16
CA LEU A 161 -4.73 4.21 -18.13
C LEU A 161 -6.16 3.64 -18.09
N ASN A 162 -6.26 2.32 -18.00
CA ASN A 162 -7.53 1.63 -17.80
C ASN A 162 -7.92 1.69 -16.32
N ILE A 163 -8.97 2.45 -15.99
CA ILE A 163 -9.43 2.62 -14.61
C ILE A 163 -10.94 2.43 -14.49
N SER A 164 -11.36 1.85 -13.38
CA SER A 164 -12.78 1.71 -13.04
C SER A 164 -13.45 3.07 -12.82
N THR A 165 -14.78 3.08 -12.83
CA THR A 165 -15.54 4.27 -12.41
C THR A 165 -15.32 4.57 -10.93
N VAL A 166 -15.30 5.85 -10.56
CA VAL A 166 -15.22 6.24 -9.15
C VAL A 166 -16.54 5.86 -8.47
N HIS A 167 -16.49 4.97 -7.49
CA HIS A 167 -17.68 4.49 -6.78
C HIS A 167 -17.49 4.58 -5.26
N SER A 168 -18.53 4.29 -4.49
CA SER A 168 -18.42 4.23 -3.03
C SER A 168 -17.51 3.08 -2.60
N ALA A 169 -16.62 3.35 -1.66
CA ALA A 169 -15.84 2.31 -1.00
C ALA A 169 -16.72 1.56 0.01
N ILE A 170 -16.26 0.39 0.47
CA ILE A 170 -16.88 -0.34 1.58
C ILE A 170 -16.87 0.50 2.86
N GLN A 171 -15.82 1.30 3.04
CA GLN A 171 -15.71 2.26 4.13
C GLN A 171 -16.71 3.42 3.92
N PRO A 172 -17.63 3.67 4.88
CA PRO A 172 -18.64 4.71 4.75
C PRO A 172 -18.04 6.08 4.43
N GLY A 173 -18.66 6.81 3.51
CA GLY A 173 -18.26 8.17 3.14
C GLY A 173 -17.01 8.27 2.25
N ARG A 174 -16.27 7.18 2.04
CA ARG A 174 -15.10 7.16 1.15
C ARG A 174 -15.48 6.72 -0.27
N ARG A 175 -14.71 7.20 -1.24
CA ARG A 175 -14.83 6.88 -2.67
C ARG A 175 -13.56 6.21 -3.14
N ILE A 176 -13.65 5.32 -4.12
CA ILE A 176 -12.51 4.56 -4.63
C ILE A 176 -12.63 4.36 -6.15
N PHE A 177 -11.49 4.24 -6.83
CA PHE A 177 -11.39 3.61 -8.14
C PHE A 177 -10.19 2.65 -8.16
N THR A 178 -10.20 1.72 -9.11
CA THR A 178 -9.16 0.72 -9.33
C THR A 178 -8.50 0.95 -10.67
N VAL A 179 -7.19 0.76 -10.74
CA VAL A 179 -6.44 0.69 -11.99
C VAL A 179 -6.39 -0.77 -12.44
N HIS A 180 -6.72 -1.00 -13.70
CA HIS A 180 -6.69 -2.32 -14.33
C HIS A 180 -5.40 -2.50 -15.14
N ASP A 181 -5.15 -3.73 -15.59
CA ASP A 181 -4.04 -4.07 -16.48
C ASP A 181 -2.65 -3.67 -15.92
N THR A 182 -2.49 -3.87 -14.61
CA THR A 182 -1.26 -3.67 -13.85
C THR A 182 -0.75 -5.00 -13.30
N GLU A 183 0.56 -5.14 -13.14
CA GLU A 183 1.21 -6.37 -12.64
C GLU A 183 1.01 -6.57 -11.12
N ALA A 184 0.58 -5.53 -10.41
CA ALA A 184 0.12 -5.59 -9.02
C ALA A 184 -1.15 -4.74 -8.87
N GLY A 185 -2.00 -5.09 -7.90
CA GLY A 185 -3.21 -4.34 -7.63
C GLY A 185 -2.89 -2.88 -7.25
N LEU A 186 -3.57 -1.94 -7.91
CA LEU A 186 -3.49 -0.52 -7.59
C LEU A 186 -4.90 0.08 -7.49
N ALA A 187 -5.19 0.71 -6.37
CA ALA A 187 -6.41 1.49 -6.19
C ALA A 187 -6.10 2.87 -5.60
N VAL A 188 -7.01 3.82 -5.83
CA VAL A 188 -6.93 5.15 -5.24
C VAL A 188 -8.23 5.45 -4.51
N LEU A 189 -8.07 5.88 -3.26
CA LEU A 189 -9.12 6.05 -2.27
C LEU A 189 -9.16 7.51 -1.82
N SER A 190 -10.36 8.04 -1.60
CA SER A 190 -10.53 9.38 -1.05
C SER A 190 -10.11 9.40 0.43
N PRO A 191 -9.75 10.56 1.00
CA PRO A 191 -9.42 10.63 2.41
C PRO A 191 -10.66 10.34 3.25
N ASP A 192 -10.45 9.86 4.47
CA ASP A 192 -11.51 9.82 5.46
C ASP A 192 -11.85 11.25 5.90
N ARG A 193 -13.09 11.68 5.67
CA ARG A 193 -13.59 13.02 6.04
C ARG A 193 -14.48 12.96 7.28
N ALA A 194 -14.52 11.83 7.99
CA ALA A 194 -15.27 11.67 9.23
C ALA A 194 -14.58 12.29 10.46
N LEU A 195 -13.60 13.17 10.27
CA LEU A 195 -12.93 13.98 11.30
C LEU A 195 -13.10 15.47 10.99
#